data_AF-A0A529M886-F1
#
_entry.id   AF-A0A529M886-F1
#
_cell.length_a   1.000
_cell.length_b   1.000
_cell.length_c   1.000
_cell.angle_alpha   90.00
_cell.angle_beta   90.00
_cell.angle_gamma   90.00
#
_symmetry.space_group_name_H-M   'P 1'
#
loop_
_entity.id
_entity.type
_entity.pdbx_description
1 polymer ?
#
loop_
_entity_poly.entity_id
_entity_poly.type
_entity_poly.pdbx_seq_one_letter_code
_entity_poly.pdbx_strand_id
1 'polypeptide(L)'
;MRRTGKRGARGEVLAKSGEPPRASLYTEITDRIIADLERGCVPWVKPWGRAKASLGLPKNAVTGRSYSGINILILWGAVIERGYAGQYWLTFWQALWLGGNVRKGEHGTTIVHADRFIPKDEKERAREEEAEPRAVPFLKRFTIFNVAQCDGLPEHLYGQPEPLPERAIIPQAEALIRASGADIRIGGDRAFYMPVRDFIQLPPQPAFLDQINYYRTALHELGHWTGHPTRLARDFSGSFGTKAYA
;
A
#
# COMPACT_ATOMS: atom_id res chain seq x y z
N MET A 1 73.52 -23.96 10.12
CA MET A 1 72.26 -23.88 9.34
C MET A 1 71.08 -24.09 10.26
N ARG A 2 70.38 -23.02 10.66
CA ARG A 2 69.13 -23.09 11.45
C ARG A 2 68.00 -22.45 10.63
N ARG A 3 66.98 -23.24 10.30
CA ARG A 3 65.71 -22.79 9.71
C ARG A 3 64.91 -22.02 10.76
N THR A 4 64.44 -20.83 10.45
CA THR A 4 63.44 -20.09 11.25
C THR A 4 62.20 -19.87 10.39
N GLY A 5 61.10 -20.51 10.77
CA GLY A 5 59.78 -20.32 10.15
C GLY A 5 59.14 -19.02 10.64
N LYS A 6 58.67 -18.17 9.71
CA LYS A 6 57.79 -17.04 9.99
C LYS A 6 56.34 -17.52 10.02
N ARG A 7 55.75 -17.56 11.22
CA ARG A 7 54.29 -17.69 11.42
C ARG A 7 53.62 -16.33 11.18
N GLY A 8 52.49 -16.36 10.48
CA GLY A 8 51.69 -15.20 10.12
C GLY A 8 51.03 -14.52 11.32
N ALA A 9 51.00 -13.19 11.29
CA ALA A 9 50.21 -12.38 12.20
C ALA A 9 48.80 -12.18 11.62
N ARG A 10 47.80 -12.80 12.25
CA ARG A 10 46.39 -12.41 12.09
C ARG A 10 46.20 -11.07 12.80
N GLY A 11 45.85 -10.03 12.05
CA GLY A 11 45.36 -8.79 12.63
C GLY A 11 43.96 -9.00 13.20
N GLU A 12 43.84 -8.98 14.52
CA GLU A 12 42.56 -8.84 15.20
C GLU A 12 42.05 -7.41 15.00
N VAL A 13 40.97 -7.28 14.23
CA VAL A 13 40.21 -6.03 14.15
C VAL A 13 39.34 -5.96 15.40
N LEU A 14 39.76 -5.17 16.39
CA LEU A 14 38.91 -4.82 17.53
C LEU A 14 37.67 -4.08 17.02
N ALA A 15 36.51 -4.70 17.18
CA ALA A 15 35.22 -4.04 17.02
C ALA A 15 35.06 -2.99 18.14
N LYS A 16 34.90 -1.71 17.75
CA LYS A 16 34.50 -0.66 18.69
C LYS A 16 33.06 -0.94 19.15
N SER A 17 32.91 -1.26 20.43
CA SER A 17 31.65 -1.37 21.15
C SER A 17 31.06 0.02 21.41
N GLY A 18 29.84 0.28 20.94
CA GLY A 18 29.11 1.50 21.33
C GLY A 18 28.08 2.06 20.34
N GLU A 19 27.98 1.56 19.10
CA GLU A 19 26.85 1.93 18.24
C GLU A 19 25.66 0.98 18.49
N PRO A 20 24.42 1.49 18.65
CA PRO A 20 23.25 0.62 18.66
C PRO A 20 23.27 -0.19 17.36
N PRO A 21 22.98 -1.50 17.40
CA PRO A 21 23.00 -2.32 16.19
C PRO A 21 22.06 -1.66 15.18
N ARG A 22 22.60 -1.23 14.03
CA ARG A 22 21.80 -0.70 12.93
C ARG A 22 20.62 -1.63 12.77
N ALA A 23 19.40 -1.13 13.01
CA ALA A 23 18.19 -1.93 12.95
C ALA A 23 18.26 -2.79 11.67
N SER A 24 18.29 -4.11 11.87
CA SER A 24 18.40 -5.01 10.74
C SER A 24 17.17 -4.77 9.85
N LEU A 25 17.32 -4.90 8.53
CA LEU A 25 16.22 -4.70 7.59
C LEU A 25 14.99 -5.55 7.95
N TYR A 26 15.26 -6.74 8.47
CA TYR A 26 14.24 -7.63 8.98
C TYR A 26 13.50 -7.03 10.17
N THR A 27 14.21 -6.46 11.13
CA THR A 27 13.63 -5.82 12.32
C THR A 27 12.73 -4.65 11.92
N GLU A 28 13.22 -3.75 11.07
CA GLU A 28 12.44 -2.58 10.60
C GLU A 28 11.14 -2.97 9.87
N ILE A 29 11.21 -3.97 8.99
CA ILE A 29 10.02 -4.48 8.28
C ILE A 29 9.06 -5.18 9.27
N THR A 30 9.62 -5.99 10.17
CA THR A 30 8.82 -6.77 11.13
C THR A 30 8.09 -5.83 12.09
N ASP A 31 8.78 -4.84 12.64
CA ASP A 31 8.21 -3.84 13.55
C ASP A 31 7.09 -3.05 12.88
N ARG A 32 7.25 -2.71 11.59
CA ARG A 32 6.19 -2.05 10.82
C ARG A 32 4.97 -2.95 10.64
N ILE A 33 5.17 -4.22 10.34
CA ILE A 33 4.07 -5.20 10.22
C ILE A 33 3.35 -5.37 11.56
N ILE A 34 4.09 -5.46 12.67
CA ILE A 34 3.53 -5.54 14.01
C ILE A 34 2.69 -4.29 14.30
N ALA A 35 3.21 -3.10 14.03
CA ALA A 35 2.49 -1.85 14.26
C ALA A 35 1.19 -1.75 13.43
N ASP A 36 1.19 -2.26 12.19
CA ASP A 36 -0.03 -2.30 11.38
C ASP A 36 -1.06 -3.28 11.98
N LEU A 37 -0.62 -4.45 12.44
CA LEU A 37 -1.48 -5.44 13.09
C LEU A 37 -2.08 -4.91 14.41
N GLU A 38 -1.30 -4.20 15.21
CA GLU A 38 -1.76 -3.56 16.45
C GLU A 38 -2.85 -2.50 16.20
N ARG A 39 -2.83 -1.85 15.03
CA ARG A 39 -3.89 -0.93 14.58
C ARG A 39 -5.11 -1.66 13.99
N GLY A 40 -5.17 -2.99 14.09
CA GLY A 40 -6.23 -3.81 13.50
C GLY A 40 -6.17 -3.89 11.97
N CYS A 41 -5.05 -3.48 11.36
CA CYS A 41 -4.86 -3.52 9.91
C CYS A 41 -4.02 -4.74 9.56
N VAL A 42 -4.60 -5.74 8.87
CA VAL A 42 -3.86 -6.92 8.44
C VAL A 42 -3.16 -6.63 7.11
N PRO A 43 -1.81 -6.50 7.03
CA PRO A 43 -1.14 -5.92 5.86
C PRO A 43 -1.25 -6.75 4.57
N TRP A 44 -1.38 -8.07 4.71
CA TRP A 44 -1.56 -9.00 3.59
C TRP A 44 -3.02 -9.18 3.18
N VAL A 45 -3.96 -8.66 3.97
CA VAL A 45 -5.35 -8.49 3.53
C VAL A 45 -5.40 -7.16 2.82
N LYS A 46 -5.72 -7.18 1.52
CA LYS A 46 -5.87 -5.97 0.71
C LYS A 46 -6.65 -4.91 1.52
N PRO A 47 -6.19 -3.66 1.64
CA PRO A 47 -6.91 -2.64 2.38
C PRO A 47 -8.00 -2.09 1.47
N TRP A 48 -9.10 -2.83 1.38
CA TRP A 48 -10.29 -2.41 0.66
C TRP A 48 -10.85 -1.16 1.35
N GLY A 49 -10.91 -0.02 0.64
CA GLY A 49 -11.80 1.10 0.97
C GLY A 49 -11.17 2.44 1.36
N ARG A 50 -9.89 2.52 1.76
CA ARG A 50 -9.28 3.82 2.17
C ARG A 50 -8.33 4.45 1.15
N ALA A 51 -7.72 3.66 0.27
CA ALA A 51 -6.80 4.19 -0.72
C ALA A 51 -7.57 4.55 -2.00
N LYS A 52 -7.43 5.80 -2.48
CA LYS A 52 -7.84 6.23 -3.83
C LYS A 52 -6.99 5.59 -4.95
N ALA A 53 -6.23 4.53 -4.62
CA ALA A 53 -5.24 3.94 -5.49
C ALA A 53 -5.84 2.85 -6.37
N SER A 54 -5.38 2.78 -7.63
CA SER A 54 -5.64 1.62 -8.52
C SER A 54 -5.40 0.29 -7.79
N LEU A 55 -6.34 -0.65 -7.94
CA LEU A 55 -6.47 -1.93 -7.19
C LEU A 55 -5.40 -3.00 -7.53
N GLY A 56 -4.27 -2.59 -8.10
CA GLY A 56 -3.24 -3.47 -8.67
C GLY A 56 -2.07 -3.81 -7.73
N LEU A 57 -1.25 -4.77 -8.18
CA LEU A 57 0.06 -5.01 -7.58
C LEU A 57 0.98 -3.80 -7.81
N PRO A 58 1.90 -3.48 -6.88
CA PRO A 58 2.93 -2.49 -7.12
C PRO A 58 3.74 -2.86 -8.36
N LYS A 59 3.96 -1.91 -9.25
CA LYS A 59 4.71 -2.10 -10.50
C LYS A 59 5.81 -1.06 -10.64
N ASN A 60 6.91 -1.46 -11.25
CA ASN A 60 7.92 -0.50 -11.69
C ASN A 60 7.38 0.28 -12.89
N ALA A 61 7.38 1.62 -12.81
CA ALA A 61 6.77 2.49 -13.81
C ALA A 61 7.49 2.44 -15.17
N VAL A 62 8.80 2.18 -15.19
CA VAL A 62 9.60 2.11 -16.42
C VAL A 62 9.49 0.75 -17.10
N THR A 63 9.61 -0.33 -16.32
CA THR A 63 9.69 -1.69 -16.87
C THR A 63 8.35 -2.43 -16.91
N GLY A 64 7.32 -1.90 -16.24
CA GLY A 64 6.00 -2.53 -16.08
C GLY A 64 5.99 -3.78 -15.19
N ARG A 65 7.15 -4.24 -14.71
CA ARG A 65 7.28 -5.45 -13.89
C ARG A 65 6.65 -5.25 -12.51
N SER A 66 5.82 -6.20 -12.10
CA SER A 66 5.24 -6.24 -10.75
C SER A 66 6.31 -6.60 -9.72
N TYR A 67 6.28 -5.93 -8.58
CA TYR A 67 7.07 -6.31 -7.40
C TYR A 67 6.50 -7.58 -6.77
N SER A 68 7.35 -8.32 -6.05
CA SER A 68 7.01 -9.61 -5.44
C SER A 68 7.40 -9.70 -3.96
N GLY A 69 6.80 -10.66 -3.27
CA GLY A 69 7.10 -10.98 -1.88
C GLY A 69 6.84 -9.82 -0.93
N ILE A 70 7.75 -9.61 0.02
CA ILE A 70 7.62 -8.60 1.09
C ILE A 70 7.51 -7.16 0.55
N ASN A 71 8.06 -6.90 -0.64
CA ASN A 71 7.95 -5.58 -1.27
C ASN A 71 6.51 -5.20 -1.59
N ILE A 72 5.61 -6.18 -1.83
CA ILE A 72 4.19 -5.90 -2.03
C ILE A 72 3.60 -5.25 -0.78
N LEU A 73 3.85 -5.85 0.40
CA LEU A 73 3.32 -5.38 1.67
C LEU A 73 3.89 -4.01 2.04
N ILE A 74 5.21 -3.83 1.87
CA ILE A 74 5.89 -2.55 2.14
C ILE A 74 5.29 -1.43 1.29
N LEU A 75 5.08 -1.69 -0.01
CA LEU A 75 4.60 -0.68 -0.94
C LEU A 75 3.12 -0.40 -0.76
N TRP A 76 2.29 -1.41 -0.50
CA TRP A 76 0.89 -1.20 -0.12
C TRP A 76 0.78 -0.36 1.15
N GLY A 77 1.55 -0.69 2.19
CA GLY A 77 1.62 0.13 3.41
C GLY A 77 1.94 1.59 3.10
N ALA A 78 2.94 1.84 2.25
CA ALA A 78 3.31 3.19 1.85
C ALA A 78 2.22 3.92 1.04
N VAL A 79 1.48 3.23 0.15
CA VAL A 79 0.34 3.81 -0.57
C VAL A 79 -0.76 4.24 0.38
N ILE A 80 -1.11 3.40 1.36
CA ILE A 80 -2.20 3.67 2.31
C ILE A 80 -1.83 4.81 3.24
N GLU A 81 -0.64 4.73 3.84
CA GLU A 81 -0.15 5.69 4.83
C GLU A 81 -0.04 7.11 4.24
N ARG A 82 0.39 7.20 2.97
CA ARG A 82 0.62 8.49 2.30
C ARG A 82 -0.47 8.87 1.30
N GLY A 83 -1.49 8.03 1.11
CA GLY A 83 -2.64 8.31 0.25
C GLY A 83 -2.30 8.44 -1.24
N TYR A 84 -1.31 7.68 -1.75
CA TYR A 84 -0.95 7.75 -3.17
C TYR A 84 -2.08 7.25 -4.08
N ALA A 85 -2.26 7.88 -5.24
CA ALA A 85 -3.32 7.53 -6.20
C ALA A 85 -2.98 6.32 -7.10
N GLY A 86 -1.74 5.85 -7.09
CA GLY A 86 -1.28 4.79 -7.97
C GLY A 86 -0.26 3.86 -7.33
N GLN A 87 -0.12 2.68 -7.92
CA GLN A 87 0.80 1.62 -7.51
C GLN A 87 2.07 1.61 -8.38
N TYR A 88 2.39 2.72 -9.04
CA TYR A 88 3.55 2.84 -9.91
C TYR A 88 4.73 3.46 -9.18
N TRP A 89 5.87 2.79 -9.25
CA TRP A 89 7.07 3.14 -8.51
C TRP A 89 8.30 3.18 -9.40
N LEU A 90 9.26 4.03 -9.07
CA LEU A 90 10.49 4.19 -9.84
C LEU A 90 11.63 4.65 -8.94
N THR A 91 12.87 4.40 -9.36
CA THR A 91 14.05 4.93 -8.68
C THR A 91 14.23 6.42 -9.02
N PHE A 92 14.99 7.15 -8.19
CA PHE A 92 15.31 8.55 -8.47
C PHE A 92 15.91 8.75 -9.87
N TRP A 93 16.84 7.87 -10.26
CA TRP A 93 17.45 7.90 -11.60
C TRP A 93 16.47 7.60 -12.73
N GLN A 94 15.50 6.71 -12.50
CA GLN A 94 14.42 6.47 -13.45
C GLN A 94 13.55 7.72 -13.63
N ALA A 95 13.29 8.50 -12.57
CA ALA A 95 12.55 9.75 -12.67
C ALA A 95 13.26 10.73 -13.60
N LEU A 96 14.56 10.93 -13.33
CA LEU A 96 15.41 11.84 -14.10
C LEU A 96 15.53 11.43 -15.57
N TRP A 97 15.68 10.14 -15.84
CA TRP A 97 15.79 9.65 -17.22
C TRP A 97 14.50 9.86 -18.03
N LEU A 98 13.35 9.85 -17.36
CA LEU A 98 12.05 10.14 -17.96
C LEU A 98 11.78 11.65 -18.10
N GLY A 99 12.73 12.52 -17.76
CA GLY A 99 12.58 13.98 -17.82
C GLY A 99 11.86 14.59 -16.63
N GLY A 100 11.47 13.78 -15.63
CA GLY A 100 10.86 14.24 -14.40
C GLY A 100 11.85 14.37 -13.24
N ASN A 101 11.37 14.82 -12.10
CA ASN A 101 12.17 14.89 -10.88
C ASN A 101 11.32 14.61 -9.65
N VAL A 102 11.92 14.00 -8.63
CA VAL A 102 11.27 13.85 -7.32
C VAL A 102 11.17 15.23 -6.67
N ARG A 103 9.98 15.59 -6.17
CA ARG A 103 9.78 16.88 -5.50
C ARG A 103 10.67 17.03 -4.27
N LYS A 104 11.12 18.25 -4.01
CA LYS A 104 11.95 18.56 -2.84
C LYS A 104 11.15 18.30 -1.55
N GLY A 105 11.75 17.54 -0.63
CA GLY A 105 11.12 17.17 0.64
C GLY A 105 10.39 15.83 0.62
N GLU A 106 10.24 15.19 -0.54
CA GLU A 106 9.68 13.85 -0.64
C GLU A 106 10.65 12.79 -0.12
N HIS A 107 10.13 11.84 0.65
CA HIS A 107 10.90 10.71 1.17
C HIS A 107 10.62 9.44 0.37
N GLY A 108 11.67 8.72 -0.01
CA GLY A 108 11.52 7.44 -0.71
C GLY A 108 11.05 6.30 0.20
N THR A 109 10.55 5.24 -0.41
CA THR A 109 10.20 3.98 0.25
C THR A 109 11.31 2.96 0.00
N THR A 110 11.78 2.33 1.07
CA THR A 110 12.84 1.31 0.98
C THR A 110 12.25 -0.04 0.64
N ILE A 111 12.74 -0.66 -0.43
CA ILE A 111 12.44 -2.05 -0.80
C ILE A 111 13.70 -2.92 -0.73
N VAL A 112 13.50 -4.22 -0.81
CA VAL A 112 14.55 -5.21 -0.63
C VAL A 112 14.68 -6.09 -1.86
N HIS A 113 15.91 -6.42 -2.22
CA HIS A 113 16.20 -7.38 -3.28
C HIS A 113 17.15 -8.42 -2.71
N ALA A 114 16.67 -9.66 -2.62
CA ALA A 114 17.46 -10.80 -2.21
C ALA A 114 17.87 -11.58 -3.46
N ASP A 115 19.16 -11.86 -3.60
CA ASP A 115 19.69 -12.70 -4.67
C ASP A 115 20.98 -13.39 -4.20
N ARG A 116 21.56 -14.25 -5.02
CA ARG A 116 22.81 -14.96 -4.74
C ARG A 116 23.86 -14.58 -5.76
N PHE A 117 25.09 -14.39 -5.31
CA PHE A 117 26.24 -14.22 -6.21
C PHE A 117 27.32 -15.25 -5.89
N ILE A 118 28.13 -15.58 -6.89
CA ILE A 118 29.26 -16.48 -6.71
C ILE A 118 30.54 -15.62 -6.75
N PRO A 119 31.31 -15.53 -5.64
CA PRO A 119 32.59 -14.83 -5.61
C PRO A 119 33.56 -15.36 -6.68
N LYS A 120 34.44 -14.50 -7.21
CA LYS A 120 35.41 -14.91 -8.25
C LYS A 120 36.36 -16.00 -7.73
N ASP A 121 36.91 -15.81 -6.54
CA ASP A 121 37.81 -16.76 -5.88
C ASP A 121 37.14 -18.13 -5.66
N GLU A 122 35.82 -18.13 -5.41
CA GLU A 122 35.03 -19.35 -5.26
C GLU A 122 34.83 -20.08 -6.60
N LYS A 123 34.68 -19.33 -7.70
CA LYS A 123 34.65 -19.90 -9.06
C LYS A 123 35.99 -20.51 -9.43
N GLU A 124 37.09 -19.85 -9.06
CA GLU A 124 38.45 -20.34 -9.33
C GLU A 124 38.73 -21.62 -8.54
N ARG A 125 38.42 -21.66 -7.23
CA ARG A 125 38.53 -22.88 -6.43
C ARG A 125 37.67 -24.03 -6.96
N ALA A 126 36.40 -23.75 -7.29
CA ALA A 126 35.49 -24.75 -7.84
C ALA A 126 35.99 -25.34 -9.17
N ARG A 127 36.69 -24.53 -9.97
CA ARG A 127 37.30 -24.97 -11.23
C ARG A 127 38.55 -25.82 -11.02
N GLU A 128 39.35 -25.54 -9.98
CA GLU A 128 40.53 -26.32 -9.60
C GLU A 128 40.16 -27.66 -8.92
N GLU A 129 39.07 -27.68 -8.16
CA GLU A 129 38.62 -28.83 -7.36
C GLU A 129 37.54 -29.70 -8.05
N GLU A 130 37.16 -29.40 -9.30
CA GLU A 130 36.00 -29.99 -10.01
C GLU A 130 34.72 -30.04 -9.14
N ALA A 131 34.50 -29.01 -8.33
CA ALA A 131 33.39 -28.93 -7.39
C ALA A 131 32.34 -27.91 -7.83
N GLU A 132 31.12 -27.99 -7.29
CA GLU A 132 30.11 -26.95 -7.52
C GLU A 132 30.47 -25.65 -6.77
N PRO A 133 30.42 -24.48 -7.44
CA PRO A 133 30.74 -23.21 -6.81
C PRO A 133 29.66 -22.78 -5.82
N ARG A 134 30.06 -22.39 -4.60
CA ARG A 134 29.10 -21.95 -3.58
C ARG A 134 28.60 -20.54 -3.87
N ALA A 135 27.28 -20.40 -3.92
CA ALA A 135 26.64 -19.09 -4.05
C ALA A 135 26.39 -18.47 -2.67
N VAL A 136 26.83 -17.22 -2.50
CA VAL A 136 26.63 -16.43 -1.28
C VAL A 136 25.35 -15.60 -1.43
N PRO A 137 24.37 -15.74 -0.53
CA PRO A 137 23.17 -14.91 -0.55
C PRO A 137 23.49 -13.49 -0.11
N PHE A 138 22.85 -12.51 -0.74
CA PHE A 138 22.91 -11.11 -0.32
C PHE A 138 21.51 -10.49 -0.31
N LEU A 139 21.39 -9.40 0.45
CA LEU A 139 20.18 -8.60 0.56
C LEU A 139 20.54 -7.14 0.32
N LYS A 140 20.02 -6.56 -0.75
CA LYS A 140 20.28 -5.18 -1.13
C LYS A 140 19.04 -4.33 -0.90
N ARG A 141 19.24 -3.15 -0.31
CA ARG A 141 18.19 -2.13 -0.17
C ARG A 141 18.18 -1.23 -1.39
N PHE A 142 16.99 -0.88 -1.85
CA PHE A 142 16.77 0.15 -2.86
C PHE A 142 15.76 1.15 -2.35
N THR A 143 15.93 2.41 -2.71
CA THR A 143 14.97 3.48 -2.41
C THR A 143 14.23 3.82 -3.69
N ILE A 144 12.91 3.69 -3.64
CA ILE A 144 12.00 3.97 -4.75
C ILE A 144 10.97 5.02 -4.34
N PHE A 145 10.44 5.72 -5.34
CA PHE A 145 9.49 6.80 -5.19
C PHE A 145 8.22 6.42 -5.96
N ASN A 146 7.07 6.78 -5.42
CA ASN A 146 5.83 6.67 -6.15
C ASN A 146 5.80 7.74 -7.25
N VAL A 147 5.17 7.45 -8.39
CA VAL A 147 4.97 8.43 -9.47
C VAL A 147 4.32 9.72 -8.96
N ALA A 148 3.43 9.62 -7.97
CA ALA A 148 2.76 10.76 -7.35
C ALA A 148 3.73 11.73 -6.66
N GLN A 149 4.96 11.31 -6.31
CA GLN A 149 5.99 12.14 -5.66
C GLN A 149 6.87 12.92 -6.65
N CYS A 150 6.68 12.70 -7.95
CA CYS A 150 7.51 13.28 -8.99
C CYS A 150 6.72 14.31 -9.81
N ASP A 151 7.42 15.32 -10.30
CA ASP A 151 6.90 16.28 -11.28
C ASP A 151 7.57 16.05 -12.65
N GLY A 152 6.90 16.41 -13.73
CA GLY A 152 7.45 16.35 -15.09
C GLY A 152 7.60 14.94 -15.67
N LEU A 153 6.99 13.92 -15.05
CA LEU A 153 6.94 12.59 -15.66
C LEU A 153 5.93 12.55 -16.83
N PRO A 154 6.08 11.61 -17.78
CA PRO A 154 5.07 11.37 -18.80
C PRO A 154 3.68 11.07 -18.20
N GLU A 155 2.62 11.69 -18.73
CA GLU A 155 1.26 11.60 -18.16
C GLU A 155 0.74 10.17 -17.97
N HIS A 156 1.09 9.26 -18.88
CA HIS A 156 0.69 7.85 -18.80
C HIS A 156 1.22 7.12 -17.56
N LEU A 157 2.27 7.64 -16.91
CA LEU A 157 2.86 7.03 -15.71
C LEU A 157 2.14 7.41 -14.42
N TYR A 158 1.43 8.53 -14.38
CA TYR A 158 0.72 8.96 -13.17
C TYR A 158 -0.45 8.04 -12.79
N GLY A 159 -0.76 7.04 -13.64
CA GLY A 159 -1.83 6.10 -13.41
C GLY A 159 -3.15 6.86 -13.40
N GLN A 160 -3.81 6.93 -14.55
CA GLN A 160 -5.24 7.27 -14.53
C GLN A 160 -5.90 6.25 -13.59
N PRO A 161 -6.69 6.67 -12.59
CA PRO A 161 -7.51 5.72 -11.85
C PRO A 161 -8.27 4.92 -12.90
N GLU A 162 -8.24 3.59 -12.81
CA GLU A 162 -9.04 2.78 -13.73
C GLU A 162 -10.46 3.33 -13.67
N PRO A 163 -11.07 3.62 -14.83
CA PRO A 163 -12.42 4.14 -14.85
C PRO A 163 -13.27 3.13 -14.09
N LEU A 164 -13.86 3.67 -13.02
CA LEU A 164 -14.89 3.05 -12.23
C LEU A 164 -15.87 2.30 -13.17
N PRO A 165 -16.20 1.02 -12.91
CA PRO A 165 -17.03 0.24 -13.83
C PRO A 165 -18.38 0.94 -14.08
N GLU A 166 -18.94 0.74 -15.27
CA GLU A 166 -20.24 1.31 -15.64
C GLU A 166 -21.31 0.90 -14.61
N ARG A 167 -22.18 1.85 -14.23
CA ARG A 167 -23.19 1.63 -13.17
C ARG A 167 -24.17 0.53 -13.58
N ALA A 168 -24.26 -0.51 -12.77
CA ALA A 168 -25.29 -1.53 -12.81
C ALA A 168 -26.56 -0.97 -12.17
N ILE A 169 -27.57 -0.72 -12.99
CA ILE A 169 -28.82 -0.12 -12.55
C ILE A 169 -29.78 -1.21 -12.07
N ILE A 170 -30.34 -1.04 -10.87
CA ILE A 170 -31.47 -1.83 -10.38
C ILE A 170 -32.71 -0.94 -10.36
N PRO A 171 -33.61 -1.04 -11.36
CA PRO A 171 -34.70 -0.09 -11.55
C PRO A 171 -35.60 0.08 -10.32
N GLN A 172 -35.90 -1.01 -9.62
CA GLN A 172 -36.75 -1.00 -8.43
C GLN A 172 -36.10 -0.25 -7.26
N ALA A 173 -34.78 -0.38 -7.09
CA ALA A 173 -34.05 0.31 -6.04
C ALA A 173 -33.93 1.81 -6.36
N GLU A 174 -33.65 2.17 -7.62
CA GLU A 174 -33.66 3.58 -8.07
C GLU A 174 -35.03 4.23 -7.89
N ALA A 175 -36.10 3.51 -8.23
CA ALA A 175 -37.48 3.99 -8.05
C ALA A 175 -37.81 4.23 -6.58
N LEU A 176 -37.44 3.29 -5.68
CA LEU A 176 -37.64 3.43 -4.24
C LEU A 176 -36.83 4.61 -3.67
N ILE A 177 -35.54 4.70 -4.03
CA ILE A 177 -34.67 5.81 -3.58
C ILE A 177 -35.26 7.15 -4.04
N ARG A 178 -35.67 7.28 -5.30
CA ARG A 178 -36.29 8.51 -5.82
C ARG A 178 -37.60 8.83 -5.11
N ALA A 179 -38.46 7.83 -4.91
CA ALA A 179 -39.75 7.99 -4.25
C ALA A 179 -39.62 8.35 -2.77
N SER A 180 -38.50 8.00 -2.12
CA SER A 180 -38.25 8.32 -0.71
C SER A 180 -38.17 9.84 -0.46
N GLY A 181 -37.73 10.61 -1.46
CA GLY A 181 -37.51 12.06 -1.31
C GLY A 181 -36.30 12.45 -0.46
N ALA A 182 -35.44 11.50 -0.08
CA ALA A 182 -34.21 11.81 0.65
C ALA A 182 -33.21 12.61 -0.20
N ASP A 183 -32.56 13.61 0.41
CA ASP A 183 -31.41 14.29 -0.19
C ASP A 183 -30.19 13.35 -0.14
N ILE A 184 -29.87 12.73 -1.28
CA ILE A 184 -28.72 11.83 -1.42
C ILE A 184 -27.61 12.49 -2.22
N ARG A 185 -26.44 12.62 -1.60
CA ARG A 185 -25.26 13.28 -2.16
C ARG A 185 -24.19 12.25 -2.46
N ILE A 186 -23.68 12.27 -3.68
CA ILE A 186 -22.65 11.34 -4.14
C ILE A 186 -21.27 11.97 -4.04
N GLY A 187 -20.34 11.32 -3.34
CA GLY A 187 -18.96 11.77 -3.18
C GLY A 187 -18.28 11.20 -1.94
N GLY A 188 -16.97 11.42 -1.83
CA GLY A 188 -16.16 10.92 -0.72
C GLY A 188 -15.99 9.39 -0.73
N ASP A 189 -15.56 8.85 0.41
CA ASP A 189 -15.19 7.45 0.65
C ASP A 189 -16.00 6.80 1.77
N ARG A 190 -17.02 7.48 2.30
CA ARG A 190 -17.87 7.01 3.40
C ARG A 190 -19.34 7.19 3.08
N ALA A 191 -20.15 6.25 3.56
CA ALA A 191 -21.61 6.32 3.55
C ALA A 191 -22.12 6.63 4.96
N PHE A 192 -23.06 7.56 5.08
CA PHE A 192 -23.72 7.90 6.34
C PHE A 192 -24.95 8.79 6.09
N TYR A 193 -25.94 8.67 6.96
CA TYR A 193 -26.95 9.69 7.18
C TYR A 193 -26.43 10.76 8.17
N MET A 194 -26.64 12.04 7.87
CA MET A 194 -26.26 13.18 8.71
C MET A 194 -27.50 13.85 9.33
N PRO A 195 -27.89 13.51 10.57
CA PRO A 195 -29.16 13.96 11.15
C PRO A 195 -29.32 15.48 11.22
N VAL A 196 -28.26 16.20 11.62
CA VAL A 196 -28.32 17.67 11.81
C VAL A 196 -28.58 18.43 10.50
N ARG A 197 -28.15 17.87 9.36
CA ARG A 197 -28.27 18.51 8.05
C ARG A 197 -29.25 17.79 7.12
N ASP A 198 -29.90 16.75 7.64
CA ASP A 198 -30.91 15.92 6.96
C ASP A 198 -30.55 15.48 5.53
N PHE A 199 -29.38 14.85 5.36
CA PHE A 199 -28.98 14.28 4.08
C PHE A 199 -28.23 12.95 4.23
N ILE A 200 -28.21 12.16 3.17
CA ILE A 200 -27.45 10.92 3.07
C ILE A 200 -26.23 11.19 2.18
N GLN A 201 -25.03 10.88 2.68
CA GLN A 201 -23.81 10.81 1.89
C GLN A 201 -23.60 9.38 1.41
N LEU A 202 -23.31 9.19 0.12
CA LEU A 202 -22.85 7.91 -0.43
C LEU A 202 -21.58 8.09 -1.26
N PRO A 203 -20.63 7.14 -1.22
CA PRO A 203 -19.58 7.06 -2.21
C PRO A 203 -20.18 6.82 -3.61
N PRO A 204 -19.45 7.15 -4.69
CA PRO A 204 -19.82 6.74 -6.04
C PRO A 204 -20.08 5.23 -6.11
N GLN A 205 -21.18 4.82 -6.75
CA GLN A 205 -21.56 3.40 -6.88
C GLN A 205 -20.42 2.47 -7.34
N PRO A 206 -19.56 2.85 -8.30
CA PRO A 206 -18.50 1.95 -8.72
C PRO A 206 -17.32 1.88 -7.74
N ALA A 207 -17.28 2.71 -6.69
CA ALA A 207 -16.32 2.59 -5.61
C ALA A 207 -16.63 1.40 -4.68
N PHE A 208 -17.81 0.78 -4.83
CA PHE A 208 -18.19 -0.44 -4.12
C PHE A 208 -17.64 -1.67 -4.85
N LEU A 209 -17.16 -2.65 -4.08
CA LEU A 209 -16.64 -3.92 -4.61
C LEU A 209 -17.66 -4.63 -5.50
N ASP A 210 -18.86 -4.82 -4.96
CA ASP A 210 -20.01 -5.28 -5.73
C ASP A 210 -21.00 -4.13 -5.86
N GLN A 211 -21.46 -3.86 -7.08
CA GLN A 211 -22.36 -2.74 -7.35
C GLN A 211 -23.70 -2.84 -6.61
N ILE A 212 -24.13 -4.05 -6.24
CA ILE A 212 -25.31 -4.28 -5.40
C ILE A 212 -25.15 -3.68 -3.99
N ASN A 213 -23.92 -3.59 -3.48
CA ASN A 213 -23.67 -3.06 -2.14
C ASN A 213 -23.95 -1.56 -2.05
N TYR A 214 -23.85 -0.81 -3.16
CA TYR A 214 -24.31 0.58 -3.21
C TYR A 214 -25.79 0.69 -2.80
N TYR A 215 -26.66 -0.15 -3.39
CA TYR A 215 -28.08 -0.14 -3.06
C TYR A 215 -28.36 -0.63 -1.64
N ARG A 216 -27.65 -1.66 -1.17
CA ARG A 216 -27.77 -2.12 0.23
C ARG A 216 -27.41 -1.01 1.22
N THR A 217 -26.31 -0.31 0.98
CA THR A 217 -25.86 0.81 1.80
C THR A 217 -26.83 1.99 1.70
N ALA A 218 -27.28 2.37 0.50
CA ALA A 218 -28.25 3.43 0.32
C ALA A 218 -29.56 3.16 1.10
N LEU A 219 -30.06 1.93 1.04
CA LEU A 219 -31.27 1.51 1.77
C LEU A 219 -31.05 1.47 3.29
N HIS A 220 -29.84 1.09 3.75
CA HIS A 220 -29.48 1.16 5.17
C HIS A 220 -29.50 2.61 5.67
N GLU A 221 -28.85 3.53 4.95
CA GLU A 221 -28.85 4.96 5.30
C GLU A 221 -30.24 5.59 5.17
N LEU A 222 -31.06 5.14 4.23
CA LEU A 222 -32.48 5.52 4.17
C LEU A 222 -33.24 5.09 5.41
N GLY A 223 -32.91 3.91 5.96
CA GLY A 223 -33.39 3.46 7.26
C GLY A 223 -33.11 4.52 8.33
N HIS A 224 -31.86 4.90 8.53
CA HIS A 224 -31.47 5.97 9.46
C HIS A 224 -32.20 7.29 9.18
N TRP A 225 -32.26 7.68 7.91
CA TRP A 225 -32.94 8.89 7.46
C TRP A 225 -34.39 8.91 7.94
N THR A 226 -35.15 7.82 7.86
CA THR A 226 -36.55 7.82 8.32
C THR A 226 -36.76 8.24 9.78
N GLY A 227 -35.76 8.11 10.65
CA GLY A 227 -35.92 8.45 12.08
C GLY A 227 -35.64 9.91 12.46
N HIS A 228 -35.42 10.83 11.50
CA HIS A 228 -35.33 12.26 11.79
C HIS A 228 -36.58 12.79 12.54
N PRO A 229 -36.45 13.84 13.38
CA PRO A 229 -37.58 14.37 14.16
C PRO A 229 -38.80 14.80 13.35
N THR A 230 -38.62 15.20 12.08
CA THR A 230 -39.74 15.57 11.18
C THR A 230 -40.39 14.40 10.45
N ARG A 231 -39.91 13.17 10.69
CA ARG A 231 -40.39 11.93 10.05
C ARG A 231 -40.93 10.98 11.11
N LEU A 232 -40.24 9.86 11.37
CA LEU A 232 -40.67 8.87 12.36
C LEU A 232 -40.15 9.18 13.78
N ALA A 233 -39.26 10.18 13.92
CA ALA A 233 -38.70 10.60 15.21
C ALA A 233 -38.21 9.41 16.07
N ARG A 234 -37.40 8.54 15.47
CA ARG A 234 -36.90 7.32 16.12
C ARG A 234 -35.66 7.64 16.97
N ASP A 235 -35.51 6.95 18.08
CA ASP A 235 -34.34 7.08 18.96
C ASP A 235 -33.13 6.35 18.38
N PHE A 236 -32.06 7.09 18.12
CA PHE A 236 -30.76 6.58 17.64
C PHE A 236 -29.62 6.84 18.63
N SER A 237 -29.90 6.94 19.93
CA SER A 237 -28.89 7.11 20.97
C SER A 237 -27.89 5.94 21.09
N GLY A 238 -28.13 4.83 20.38
CA GLY A 238 -27.27 3.64 20.35
C GLY A 238 -26.10 3.72 19.35
N SER A 239 -25.02 3.03 19.67
CA SER A 239 -23.86 2.87 18.78
C SER A 239 -24.12 1.86 17.65
N PHE A 240 -23.27 1.90 16.61
CA PHE A 240 -23.28 0.96 15.50
C PHE A 240 -23.43 -0.50 15.97
N GLY A 241 -24.44 -1.20 15.45
CA GLY A 241 -24.72 -2.60 15.78
C GLY A 241 -25.68 -2.82 16.97
N THR A 242 -26.18 -1.77 17.60
CA THR A 242 -27.21 -1.89 18.65
C THR A 242 -28.62 -1.90 18.06
N LYS A 243 -29.62 -2.38 18.83
CA LYS A 243 -31.03 -2.35 18.41
C LYS A 243 -31.56 -0.91 18.22
N ALA A 244 -31.01 0.04 18.97
CA ALA A 244 -31.34 1.45 18.80
C ALA A 244 -30.71 2.06 17.53
N TYR A 245 -29.74 1.38 16.90
CA TYR A 245 -29.07 1.86 15.69
C TYR A 245 -29.84 1.53 14.40
N ALA A 246 -30.74 0.53 14.35
CA ALA A 246 -31.51 0.21 13.13
C ALA A 246 -32.90 -0.35 13.42
#